data_AF-A0A935MTG2-F1
#
_entry.id   AF-A0A935MTG2-F1
#
_cell.length_a   1.000
_cell.length_b   1.000
_cell.length_c   1.000
_cell.angle_alpha   90.00
_cell.angle_beta   90.00
_cell.angle_gamma   90.00
#
_symmetry.space_group_name_H-M   'P 1'
#
loop_
_entity.id
_entity.type
_entity.pdbx_description
1 polymer ?
#
loop_
_entity_poly.entity_id
_entity_poly.type
_entity_poly.pdbx_seq_one_letter_code
_entity_poly.pdbx_strand_id
1 'polypeptide(L)'
;MKRSTIHILLILLFSNQSFSQSNNSYYNVFNSISASAISNHLNVLANDSLEGRAVGTMGAEIAANYISNFFSNLNLKRISKDNSYFQNIPMHGSNPLSGSELVFILDKDTMNLVFC
;
A
#
# COMPACT_ATOMS: atom_id res chain seq x y z
N MET A 1 39.04 -48.46 -25.08
CA MET A 1 38.24 -47.24 -25.30
C MET A 1 39.17 -46.05 -25.56
N LYS A 2 39.03 -45.36 -26.69
CA LYS A 2 39.94 -44.24 -27.05
C LYS A 2 39.62 -43.03 -26.18
N ARG A 3 40.62 -42.33 -25.64
CA ARG A 3 40.44 -41.16 -24.74
C ARG A 3 39.50 -40.08 -25.33
N SER A 4 39.41 -39.99 -26.66
CA SER A 4 38.49 -39.11 -27.39
C SER A 4 37.00 -39.46 -27.19
N THR A 5 36.63 -40.73 -27.05
CA THR A 5 35.22 -41.14 -26.89
C THR A 5 34.67 -40.82 -25.48
N ILE A 6 35.54 -40.64 -24.49
CA ILE A 6 35.16 -40.29 -23.11
C ILE A 6 34.71 -38.82 -23.02
N HIS A 7 35.34 -37.93 -23.78
CA HIS A 7 35.00 -36.50 -23.77
C HIS A 7 33.65 -36.24 -24.46
N ILE A 8 33.38 -36.96 -25.56
CA ILE A 8 32.09 -36.90 -26.26
C ILE A 8 30.95 -37.37 -25.34
N LEU A 9 31.18 -38.43 -24.56
CA LEU A 9 30.20 -38.94 -23.59
C LEU A 9 29.95 -37.96 -22.43
N LEU A 10 30.99 -37.27 -21.95
CA LEU A 10 30.89 -36.25 -20.91
C LEU A 10 30.10 -35.00 -21.36
N ILE A 11 30.26 -34.58 -22.62
CA ILE A 11 29.53 -33.44 -23.19
C ILE A 11 28.03 -33.76 -23.36
N LEU A 12 27.70 -34.99 -23.77
CA LEU A 12 26.32 -35.49 -23.90
C LEU A 12 25.60 -35.62 -22.54
N LEU A 13 26.32 -35.87 -21.45
CA LEU A 13 25.76 -35.88 -20.10
C LEU A 13 25.47 -34.46 -19.57
N PHE A 14 26.21 -33.45 -20.05
CA PHE A 14 26.05 -32.06 -19.61
C PHE A 14 24.84 -31.35 -20.25
N SER A 15 24.40 -31.78 -21.43
CA SER A 15 23.31 -31.12 -22.18
C SER A 15 21.90 -31.41 -21.65
N ASN A 16 21.74 -32.20 -20.58
CA ASN A 16 20.43 -32.56 -20.01
C ASN A 16 19.96 -31.66 -18.85
N GLN A 17 20.67 -30.56 -18.54
CA GLN A 17 20.30 -29.65 -17.45
C GLN A 17 19.44 -28.46 -17.94
N SER A 18 18.46 -28.71 -18.80
CA SER A 18 17.48 -27.69 -19.21
C SER A 18 16.22 -27.82 -18.35
N PHE A 19 16.18 -27.13 -17.20
CA PHE A 19 14.95 -26.93 -16.45
C PHE A 19 14.10 -25.85 -17.14
N SER A 20 12.97 -26.24 -17.73
CA SER A 20 11.95 -25.28 -18.14
C SER A 20 11.20 -24.78 -16.91
N GLN A 21 11.41 -23.51 -16.52
CA GLN A 21 10.65 -22.87 -15.45
C GLN A 21 9.38 -22.26 -16.05
N SER A 22 8.23 -22.89 -15.81
CA SER A 22 6.93 -22.23 -15.96
C SER A 22 6.84 -21.13 -14.90
N ASN A 23 6.76 -19.87 -15.32
CA ASN A 23 6.52 -18.74 -14.42
C ASN A 23 5.08 -18.80 -13.88
N ASN A 24 4.80 -19.74 -12.96
CA ASN A 24 3.57 -19.82 -12.16
C ASN A 24 3.46 -18.67 -11.13
N SER A 25 4.07 -17.52 -11.42
CA SER A 25 4.12 -16.35 -10.55
C SER A 25 2.72 -15.84 -10.22
N TYR A 26 1.76 -15.94 -11.14
CA TYR A 26 0.39 -15.50 -10.91
C TYR A 26 -0.31 -16.34 -9.84
N TYR A 27 -0.33 -17.68 -9.98
CA TYR A 27 -1.00 -18.56 -9.02
C TYR A 27 -0.34 -18.53 -7.65
N ASN A 28 0.98 -18.38 -7.59
CA ASN A 28 1.70 -18.24 -6.32
C ASN A 28 1.32 -16.95 -5.58
N VAL A 29 1.17 -15.83 -6.29
CA VAL A 29 0.69 -14.56 -5.71
C VAL A 29 -0.78 -14.64 -5.35
N PHE A 30 -1.61 -15.25 -6.19
CA PHE A 30 -3.03 -15.44 -5.89
C PHE A 30 -3.24 -16.28 -4.61
N ASN A 31 -2.48 -17.36 -4.48
CA ASN A 31 -2.53 -18.25 -3.31
C ASN A 31 -1.89 -17.66 -2.05
N SER A 32 -1.08 -16.60 -2.16
CA SER A 32 -0.50 -15.93 -0.98
C SER A 32 -1.45 -14.94 -0.33
N ILE A 33 -2.54 -14.57 -1.01
CA ILE A 33 -3.61 -13.75 -0.44
C ILE A 33 -4.39 -14.59 0.56
N SER A 34 -4.39 -14.18 1.83
CA SER A 34 -5.12 -14.87 2.89
C SER A 34 -6.16 -13.97 3.55
N ALA A 35 -7.36 -14.53 3.79
CA ALA A 35 -8.45 -13.82 4.47
C ALA A 35 -8.05 -13.38 5.89
N SER A 36 -7.25 -14.19 6.58
CA SER A 36 -6.72 -13.86 7.92
C SER A 36 -5.78 -12.65 7.90
N ALA A 37 -4.86 -12.56 6.92
CA ALA A 37 -3.99 -11.39 6.80
C ALA A 37 -4.79 -10.11 6.53
N ILE A 38 -5.78 -10.18 5.63
CA ILE A 38 -6.68 -9.04 5.34
C ILE A 38 -7.42 -8.61 6.60
N SER A 39 -8.02 -9.56 7.33
CA SER A 39 -8.75 -9.28 8.58
C SER A 39 -7.85 -8.63 9.63
N ASN A 40 -6.62 -9.12 9.80
CA ASN A 40 -5.67 -8.54 10.74
C ASN A 40 -5.34 -7.08 10.39
N HIS A 41 -5.04 -6.79 9.12
CA HIS A 41 -4.77 -5.42 8.70
C HIS A 41 -6.00 -4.52 8.88
N LEU A 42 -7.20 -5.02 8.57
CA LEU A 42 -8.44 -4.28 8.74
C LEU A 42 -8.71 -3.97 10.21
N ASN A 43 -8.52 -4.93 11.12
CA ASN A 43 -8.72 -4.74 12.54
C ASN A 43 -7.78 -3.68 13.13
N VAL A 44 -6.53 -3.63 12.68
CA VAL A 44 -5.58 -2.60 13.11
C VAL A 44 -6.00 -1.24 12.56
N LEU A 45 -6.28 -1.15 11.26
CA LEU A 45 -6.61 0.13 10.64
C LEU A 45 -7.94 0.68 11.16
N ALA A 46 -8.93 -0.17 11.41
CA ALA A 46 -10.25 0.22 11.92
C ALA A 46 -10.33 0.34 13.44
N ASN A 47 -9.20 0.24 14.16
CA ASN A 47 -9.18 0.30 15.60
C ASN A 47 -9.49 1.72 16.12
N ASP A 48 -10.22 1.81 17.22
CA ASP A 48 -10.57 3.08 17.87
C ASP A 48 -9.34 3.89 18.32
N SER A 49 -8.20 3.23 18.56
CA SER A 49 -6.93 3.91 18.90
C SER A 49 -6.42 4.86 17.81
N LEU A 50 -6.93 4.75 16.57
CA LEU A 50 -6.62 5.70 15.52
C LEU A 50 -7.51 6.94 15.58
N GLU A 51 -8.58 6.97 16.39
CA GLU A 51 -9.48 8.14 16.56
C GLU A 51 -10.13 8.65 15.25
N GLY A 52 -10.05 7.86 14.17
CA GLY A 52 -10.50 8.23 12.83
C GLY A 52 -9.36 8.69 11.90
N ARG A 53 -9.50 8.39 10.61
CA ARG A 53 -8.44 8.56 9.59
C ARG A 53 -8.78 9.65 8.57
N ALA A 54 -9.44 10.71 9.01
CA ALA A 54 -9.73 11.85 8.14
C ALA A 54 -8.43 12.55 7.72
N VAL A 55 -8.43 13.18 6.55
CA VAL A 55 -7.21 13.80 6.02
C VAL A 55 -6.73 14.89 6.97
N GLY A 56 -5.44 14.87 7.31
CA GLY A 56 -4.83 15.85 8.22
C GLY A 56 -5.04 15.58 9.71
N THR A 57 -5.65 14.45 10.11
CA THR A 57 -5.75 14.05 11.52
C THR A 57 -4.57 13.21 11.98
N MET A 58 -4.34 13.17 13.30
CA MET A 58 -3.34 12.29 13.92
C MET A 58 -3.56 10.81 13.56
N GLY A 59 -4.81 10.37 13.52
CA GLY A 59 -5.16 9.01 13.13
C GLY A 59 -4.75 8.61 11.71
N ALA A 60 -4.83 9.55 10.77
CA ALA A 60 -4.35 9.33 9.41
C ALA A 60 -2.82 9.15 9.37
N GLU A 61 -2.07 9.90 10.19
CA GLU A 61 -0.61 9.76 10.32
C GLU A 61 -0.23 8.39 10.91
N ILE A 62 -0.91 7.95 11.97
CA ILE A 62 -0.72 6.62 12.57
C ILE A 62 -0.97 5.51 11.54
N ALA A 63 -2.08 5.62 10.78
CA ALA A 63 -2.40 4.66 9.71
C ALA A 63 -1.32 4.62 8.62
N ALA A 64 -0.83 5.79 8.20
CA ALA A 64 0.20 5.89 7.17
C ALA A 64 1.52 5.25 7.64
N ASN A 65 1.90 5.47 8.89
CA ASN A 65 3.08 4.84 9.51
C ASN A 65 2.95 3.31 9.59
N TYR A 66 1.76 2.79 9.92
CA TYR A 66 1.50 1.35 9.91
C TYR A 66 1.74 0.73 8.52
N ILE A 67 1.21 1.35 7.47
CA ILE A 67 1.38 0.89 6.08
C ILE A 67 2.85 0.99 5.64
N SER A 68 3.53 2.10 5.97
CA SER A 68 4.95 2.29 5.69
C SER A 68 5.82 1.21 6.32
N ASN A 69 5.57 0.87 7.59
CA ASN A 69 6.29 -0.20 8.29
C ASN A 69 6.05 -1.57 7.63
N PHE A 70 4.81 -1.85 7.21
CA PHE A 70 4.51 -3.07 6.47
C PHE A 70 5.28 -3.15 5.13
N PHE A 71 5.34 -2.06 4.37
CA PHE A 71 6.12 -1.99 3.13
C PHE A 71 7.62 -2.15 3.37
N SER A 72 8.13 -1.58 4.45
CA SER A 72 9.52 -1.76 4.87
C SER A 72 9.83 -3.21 5.19
N ASN A 73 8.95 -3.91 5.92
CA ASN A 73 9.11 -5.33 6.24
C ASN A 73 9.14 -6.22 5.00
N LEU A 74 8.45 -5.80 3.93
CA LEU A 74 8.47 -6.47 2.63
C LEU A 74 9.67 -6.08 1.76
N ASN A 75 10.56 -5.21 2.24
CA ASN A 75 11.69 -4.65 1.49
C ASN A 75 11.29 -4.02 0.15
N LEU A 76 10.11 -3.40 0.10
CA LEU A 76 9.64 -2.74 -1.12
C LEU A 76 10.52 -1.54 -1.46
N LYS A 77 10.74 -1.33 -2.76
CA LYS A 77 11.47 -0.17 -3.26
C LYS A 77 10.69 1.10 -2.96
N ARG A 78 11.37 2.09 -2.37
CA ARG A 78 10.84 3.43 -2.12
C ARG A 78 10.90 4.24 -3.41
N ILE A 79 9.77 4.81 -3.81
CA ILE A 79 9.61 5.53 -5.10
C ILE A 79 9.59 7.05 -4.88
N SER A 80 9.39 7.54 -3.65
CA SER A 80 9.36 8.97 -3.40
C SER A 80 10.72 9.65 -3.63
N LYS A 81 10.69 10.94 -3.97
CA LYS A 81 11.89 11.77 -4.26
C LYS A 81 12.89 11.81 -3.10
N ASP A 82 12.35 11.74 -1.89
CA ASP A 82 13.01 11.74 -0.59
C ASP A 82 13.36 10.32 -0.09
N ASN A 83 13.27 9.30 -0.97
CA ASN A 83 13.55 7.90 -0.65
C ASN A 83 12.70 7.41 0.56
N SER A 84 11.46 7.86 0.63
CA SER A 84 10.47 7.46 1.64
C SER A 84 9.33 6.62 1.02
N TYR A 85 8.47 6.06 1.87
CA TYR A 85 7.23 5.39 1.47
C TYR A 85 6.04 6.36 1.33
N PHE A 86 6.25 7.66 1.56
CA PHE A 86 5.18 8.64 1.62
C PHE A 86 5.08 9.44 0.32
N GLN A 87 3.86 9.81 -0.04
CA GLN A 87 3.61 10.81 -1.07
C GLN A 87 3.06 12.06 -0.39
N ASN A 88 3.84 13.14 -0.41
CA ASN A 88 3.38 14.41 0.14
C ASN A 88 2.33 15.05 -0.79
N ILE A 89 1.17 15.39 -0.25
CA ILE A 89 0.06 16.04 -0.98
C ILE A 89 -0.19 17.40 -0.33
N PRO A 90 -0.06 18.52 -1.06
CA PRO A 90 -0.34 19.84 -0.49
C PRO A 90 -1.83 19.94 -0.11
N MET A 91 -2.10 20.34 1.12
CA MET A 91 -3.45 20.61 1.60
C MET A 91 -3.77 22.10 1.47
N HIS A 92 -4.96 22.39 0.99
CA HIS A 92 -5.52 23.75 0.97
C HIS A 92 -6.71 23.80 1.91
N GLY A 93 -6.70 24.75 2.83
CA GLY A 93 -7.82 25.06 3.71
C GLY A 93 -8.27 26.50 3.49
N SER A 94 -9.53 26.77 3.81
CA SER A 94 -10.06 28.14 3.90
C SER A 94 -10.72 28.32 5.26
N ASN A 95 -10.49 29.49 5.86
CA ASN A 95 -11.17 29.88 7.08
C ASN A 95 -12.22 30.94 6.72
N PRO A 96 -13.46 30.82 7.24
CA PRO A 96 -14.44 31.89 7.13
C PRO A 96 -13.91 33.16 7.82
N LEU A 97 -14.29 34.32 7.29
CA LEU A 97 -14.02 35.60 7.98
C LEU A 97 -15.01 35.75 9.13
N SER A 98 -14.70 36.60 10.12
CA SER A 98 -15.54 36.80 11.32
C SER A 98 -16.96 37.32 11.04
N GLY A 99 -17.30 37.69 9.80
CA GLY A 99 -18.65 38.06 9.37
C GLY A 99 -19.26 37.12 8.34
N SER A 100 -18.65 35.95 8.10
CA SER A 100 -19.20 34.95 7.20
C SER A 100 -20.36 34.20 7.88
N GLU A 101 -21.51 34.19 7.23
CA GLU A 101 -22.70 33.44 7.68
C GLU A 101 -22.97 32.28 6.71
N LEU A 102 -23.27 31.10 7.26
CA LEU A 102 -23.82 29.99 6.48
C LEU A 102 -25.32 29.91 6.72
N VAL A 103 -26.08 30.19 5.67
CA VAL A 103 -27.54 30.21 5.70
C VAL A 103 -28.06 28.98 4.98
N PHE A 104 -28.76 28.10 5.71
CA PHE A 104 -29.55 27.01 5.12
C PHE A 104 -30.96 27.52 4.85
N ILE A 105 -31.38 27.44 3.58
CA ILE A 105 -32.74 27.77 3.15
C ILE A 105 -33.45 26.45 2.87
N LEU A 106 -34.42 26.08 3.72
CA LEU A 106 -35.28 24.93 3.54
C LEU A 106 -36.71 25.43 3.31
N ASP A 107 -37.14 25.44 2.05
CA ASP A 107 -38.43 25.94 1.57
C ASP A 107 -38.77 27.38 2.02
N LYS A 108 -39.31 27.53 3.24
CA LYS A 108 -39.70 28.82 3.85
C LYS A 108 -38.94 29.16 5.14
N ASP A 109 -38.21 28.20 5.69
CA ASP A 109 -37.48 28.39 6.93
C ASP A 109 -35.99 28.59 6.63
N THR A 110 -35.45 29.64 7.24
CA THR A 110 -34.04 30.00 7.16
C THR A 110 -33.38 29.71 8.49
N MET A 111 -32.30 28.93 8.47
CA MET A 111 -31.44 28.70 9.63
C MET A 111 -30.06 29.27 9.36
N ASN A 112 -29.64 30.21 10.20
CA ASN A 112 -28.31 30.82 10.14
C ASN A 112 -27.39 30.11 11.14
N LEU A 113 -26.29 29.55 10.64
CA LEU A 113 -25.20 29.10 11.48
C LEU A 113 -24.13 30.19 11.52
N VAL A 114 -23.97 30.79 12.71
CA VAL A 114 -22.88 31.71 13.00
C VAL A 114 -21.68 30.87 13.44
N PHE A 115 -20.59 30.94 12.67
CA PHE A 115 -19.33 30.32 13.07
C PHE A 115 -18.56 31.33 13.93
N CYS A 116 -18.34 30.99 15.21
CA CYS A 116 -17.52 31.76 16.15
C CYS A 116 -16.02 31.55 15.90
#